data_AF-A0A6N9Z464-F1
#
_entry.id   AF-A0A6N9Z464-F1
#
_cell.length_a   1.000
_cell.length_b   1.000
_cell.length_c   1.000
_cell.angle_alpha   90.00
_cell.angle_beta   90.00
_cell.angle_gamma   90.00
#
_symmetry.space_group_name_H-M   'P 1'
#
loop_
_entity.id
_entity.type
_entity.pdbx_description
1 polymer ?
#
loop_
_entity_poly.entity_id
_entity_poly.type
_entity_poly.pdbx_seq_one_letter_code
_entity_poly.pdbx_strand_id
1 'polypeptide(L)'
;MTELNQADNQTRGDERPLSVSARLGRLQFHNSGKFRVLQLADLQDGPKVSKDTIRLIAAALDAARPDLVIFTGNQIAGYDTAYAATFRKRHWTPAKSTRPERLDETRELVRGEIAAFTKPLVERGVPFAVTYGNHDFQCGLSNAELDELYRQVPGCLNVVPDTNGDASDGANAGADESPTNAAPLPHGTYDMPTPQSAPMSGLADQRVLPFGPGTFALPVMDAERTRDVLVLAVADSGDYSPEGGYGKPDERTLDFLYSVPEALGAKAIAFQHMPVPQYYDLLKVVEPNAPGAIQGYRAYESRYYALDETKTQPGSYLGEGISCPDFDGGEFAMLRDGGYFGLVAGHDHRNGFVGESEGVMMVATPTCGFGSYGPAPEKRAARLFEFDIRHPYNPRTQLLEFGDLVGKPSSRKAYSYDIASVKPEAEGMNLLHKKTLWSRLRALLRK
;
A
#
# COMPACT_ATOMS: atom_id res chain seq x y z
N MET A 1 -53.05 18.94 -15.66
CA MET A 1 -51.78 18.19 -15.78
C MET A 1 -50.75 18.92 -14.97
N THR A 2 -50.80 18.73 -13.67
CA THR A 2 -49.96 19.36 -12.66
C THR A 2 -50.03 18.40 -11.49
N GLU A 3 -48.87 18.01 -10.96
CA GLU A 3 -48.61 17.15 -9.77
C GLU A 3 -47.73 15.89 -9.97
N LEU A 4 -47.30 15.54 -11.19
CA LEU A 4 -46.41 14.37 -11.38
C LEU A 4 -44.91 14.68 -11.48
N ASN A 5 -44.49 15.95 -11.52
CA ASN A 5 -43.07 16.33 -11.69
C ASN A 5 -42.38 16.85 -10.41
N GLN A 6 -43.02 16.76 -9.24
CA GLN A 6 -42.42 17.18 -7.96
C GLN A 6 -42.10 16.02 -7.00
N ALA A 7 -42.45 14.78 -7.36
CA ALA A 7 -42.26 13.64 -6.47
C ALA A 7 -40.90 12.91 -6.65
N ASP A 8 -40.14 13.20 -7.71
CA ASP A 8 -38.94 12.41 -8.05
C ASP A 8 -37.62 13.01 -7.53
N ASN A 9 -37.68 14.08 -6.74
CA ASN A 9 -36.49 14.81 -6.26
C ASN A 9 -36.27 14.72 -4.74
N GLN A 10 -36.88 13.75 -4.06
CA GLN A 10 -36.78 13.58 -2.60
C GLN A 10 -36.20 12.23 -2.12
N THR A 11 -35.70 11.36 -3.01
CA THR A 11 -35.11 10.07 -2.60
C THR A 11 -33.84 9.64 -3.35
N ARG A 12 -33.03 10.57 -3.88
CA ARG A 12 -31.61 10.30 -4.16
C ARG A 12 -30.77 10.90 -3.05
N GLY A 13 -30.43 10.10 -2.04
CA GLY A 13 -29.36 10.46 -1.11
C GLY A 13 -28.11 10.81 -1.90
N ASP A 14 -27.41 11.87 -1.52
CA ASP A 14 -26.28 12.48 -2.23
C ASP A 14 -25.35 11.43 -2.91
N GLU A 15 -25.60 11.11 -4.19
CA GLU A 15 -24.91 10.07 -5.00
C GLU A 15 -23.44 10.43 -5.31
N ARG A 16 -22.86 11.40 -4.59
CA ARG A 16 -21.51 11.89 -4.86
C ARG A 16 -20.47 10.91 -4.30
N PRO A 17 -19.36 10.68 -5.03
CA PRO A 17 -18.20 9.92 -4.53
C PRO A 17 -17.78 10.36 -3.13
N LEU A 18 -17.34 9.46 -2.26
CA LEU A 18 -16.85 9.75 -0.93
C LEU A 18 -15.53 10.53 -0.96
N SER A 19 -14.65 10.18 -1.92
CA SER A 19 -13.41 10.89 -2.20
C SER A 19 -13.69 12.29 -2.75
N VAL A 20 -13.06 13.31 -2.17
CA VAL A 20 -13.17 14.69 -2.68
C VAL A 20 -12.39 14.81 -3.99
N SER A 21 -11.22 14.18 -4.09
CA SER A 21 -10.45 14.10 -5.34
C SER A 21 -11.28 13.50 -6.49
N ALA A 22 -12.10 12.46 -6.24
CA ALA A 22 -13.01 11.92 -7.25
C ALA A 22 -14.07 12.93 -7.72
N ARG A 23 -14.62 13.73 -6.81
CA ARG A 23 -15.56 14.81 -7.18
C ARG A 23 -14.89 15.91 -8.01
N LEU A 24 -13.60 16.15 -7.77
CA LEU A 24 -12.80 17.15 -8.46
C LEU A 24 -12.17 16.61 -9.75
N GLY A 25 -12.19 15.29 -9.96
CA GLY A 25 -11.56 14.63 -11.11
C GLY A 25 -10.04 14.56 -11.04
N ARG A 26 -9.42 14.86 -9.89
CA ARG A 26 -7.95 14.90 -9.71
C ARG A 26 -7.55 14.77 -8.24
N LEU A 27 -6.39 14.18 -7.98
CA LEU A 27 -5.71 14.22 -6.69
C LEU A 27 -5.22 15.65 -6.40
N GLN A 28 -5.84 16.30 -5.43
CA GLN A 28 -5.44 17.63 -5.00
C GLN A 28 -5.81 17.89 -3.55
N PHE A 29 -5.13 18.84 -2.93
CA PHE A 29 -5.54 19.40 -1.66
C PHE A 29 -6.92 20.07 -1.79
N HIS A 30 -7.75 19.91 -0.76
CA HIS A 30 -9.07 20.56 -0.69
C HIS A 30 -8.92 22.02 -0.28
N ASN A 31 -9.99 22.81 -0.38
CA ASN A 31 -10.02 24.18 0.16
C ASN A 31 -9.78 24.24 1.69
N SER A 32 -9.91 23.11 2.40
CA SER A 32 -9.53 22.99 3.82
C SER A 32 -8.02 22.88 4.03
N GLY A 33 -7.24 22.76 2.95
CA GLY A 33 -5.80 22.49 2.96
C GLY A 33 -5.46 21.04 3.26
N LYS A 34 -6.41 20.10 3.18
CA LYS A 34 -6.21 18.67 3.50
C LYS A 34 -6.20 17.79 2.26
N PHE A 35 -5.45 16.70 2.35
CA PHE A 35 -5.45 15.58 1.40
C PHE A 35 -5.21 14.29 2.18
N ARG A 36 -5.92 13.20 1.86
CA ARG A 36 -5.89 11.97 2.66
C ARG A 36 -5.60 10.73 1.84
N VAL A 37 -4.64 9.94 2.27
CA VAL A 37 -4.33 8.63 1.70
C VAL A 37 -4.60 7.55 2.74
N LEU A 38 -5.28 6.47 2.33
CA LEU A 38 -5.46 5.28 3.15
C LEU A 38 -4.62 4.14 2.58
N GLN A 39 -3.64 3.66 3.34
CA GLN A 39 -2.86 2.49 3.01
C GLN A 39 -3.55 1.21 3.49
N LEU A 40 -3.62 0.21 2.61
CA LEU A 40 -4.02 -1.16 2.92
C LEU A 40 -2.86 -2.10 2.56
N ALA A 41 -2.28 -2.76 3.57
CA ALA A 41 -1.14 -3.65 3.39
C ALA A 41 -1.54 -5.10 3.71
N ASP A 42 -1.00 -6.05 2.94
CA ASP A 42 -1.09 -7.49 3.20
C ASP A 42 -2.52 -7.97 3.51
N LEU A 43 -3.47 -7.77 2.58
CA LEU A 43 -4.79 -8.40 2.71
C LEU A 43 -4.62 -9.92 2.77
N GLN A 44 -3.80 -10.45 1.86
CA GLN A 44 -3.33 -11.84 1.84
C GLN A 44 -4.45 -12.83 2.17
N ASP A 45 -5.61 -12.60 1.58
CA ASP A 45 -6.74 -13.52 1.58
C ASP A 45 -6.62 -14.40 0.32
N GLY A 46 -7.30 -15.56 0.29
CA GLY A 46 -7.50 -16.31 -0.95
C GLY A 46 -8.82 -15.93 -1.62
N PRO A 47 -9.25 -16.67 -2.67
CA PRO A 47 -10.45 -16.32 -3.45
C PRO A 47 -11.72 -16.12 -2.63
N LYS A 48 -11.78 -16.74 -1.45
CA LYS A 48 -12.82 -16.48 -0.45
C LYS A 48 -12.34 -15.42 0.55
N VAL A 49 -12.39 -14.15 0.12
CA VAL A 49 -12.04 -12.99 0.94
C VAL A 49 -12.78 -13.01 2.28
N SER A 50 -12.06 -12.74 3.36
CA SER A 50 -12.64 -12.71 4.69
C SER A 50 -13.66 -11.57 4.82
N LYS A 51 -14.80 -11.88 5.45
CA LYS A 51 -15.81 -10.87 5.76
C LYS A 51 -15.28 -9.78 6.68
N ASP A 52 -14.34 -10.10 7.56
CA ASP A 52 -13.75 -9.11 8.46
C ASP A 52 -12.76 -8.21 7.73
N THR A 53 -12.03 -8.71 6.72
CA THR A 53 -11.23 -7.87 5.80
C THR A 53 -12.14 -6.83 5.12
N ILE A 54 -13.25 -7.28 4.52
CA ILE A 54 -14.21 -6.38 3.85
C ILE A 54 -14.82 -5.37 4.84
N ARG A 55 -15.18 -5.79 6.06
CA ARG A 55 -15.72 -4.91 7.10
C ARG A 55 -14.70 -3.86 7.54
N LEU A 56 -13.41 -4.24 7.67
CA LEU A 56 -12.34 -3.31 8.00
C LEU A 56 -12.20 -2.25 6.92
N ILE A 57 -12.08 -2.66 5.66
CA ILE A 57 -11.95 -1.77 4.51
C ILE A 57 -13.13 -0.79 4.48
N ALA A 58 -14.37 -1.30 4.52
CA ALA A 58 -15.57 -0.46 4.49
C ALA A 58 -15.59 0.56 5.65
N ALA A 59 -15.33 0.11 6.87
CA ALA A 59 -15.34 0.99 8.05
C ALA A 59 -14.20 2.02 8.02
N ALA A 60 -13.01 1.65 7.54
CA ALA A 60 -11.88 2.55 7.39
C ALA A 60 -12.17 3.63 6.34
N LEU A 61 -12.78 3.28 5.20
CA LEU A 61 -13.23 4.24 4.20
C LEU A 61 -14.24 5.24 4.77
N ASP A 62 -15.28 4.75 5.45
CA ASP A 62 -16.33 5.59 6.03
C ASP A 62 -15.79 6.54 7.12
N ALA A 63 -14.82 6.06 7.91
CA ALA A 63 -14.21 6.85 8.96
C ALA A 63 -13.22 7.88 8.41
N ALA A 64 -12.29 7.46 7.55
CA ALA A 64 -11.20 8.29 7.07
C ALA A 64 -11.62 9.28 5.98
N ARG A 65 -12.58 8.89 5.14
CA ARG A 65 -12.95 9.61 3.92
C ARG A 65 -11.73 9.98 3.06
N PRO A 66 -10.95 8.98 2.62
CA PRO A 66 -9.71 9.24 1.91
C PRO A 66 -9.96 9.78 0.50
N ASP A 67 -8.99 10.53 0.00
CA ASP A 67 -8.92 10.91 -1.41
C ASP A 67 -8.49 9.75 -2.29
N LEU A 68 -7.59 8.91 -1.77
CA LEU A 68 -6.97 7.78 -2.45
C LEU A 68 -6.76 6.61 -1.48
N VAL A 69 -6.96 5.39 -1.96
CA VAL A 69 -6.46 4.17 -1.31
C VAL A 69 -5.20 3.68 -2.04
N ILE A 70 -4.18 3.23 -1.31
CA ILE A 70 -3.02 2.56 -1.90
C ILE A 70 -2.89 1.16 -1.30
N PHE A 71 -2.93 0.14 -2.15
CA PHE A 71 -2.63 -1.24 -1.79
C PHE A 71 -1.13 -1.50 -1.98
N THR A 72 -0.43 -1.83 -0.88
CA THR A 72 1.05 -1.87 -0.85
C THR A 72 1.61 -3.28 -0.83
N GLY A 73 1.19 -4.11 -1.78
CA GLY A 73 1.62 -5.51 -1.92
C GLY A 73 0.81 -6.54 -1.12
N ASN A 74 0.96 -7.80 -1.55
CA ASN A 74 0.35 -9.01 -0.98
C ASN A 74 -1.17 -8.88 -0.78
N GLN A 75 -1.88 -8.42 -1.81
CA GLN A 75 -3.33 -8.46 -1.74
C GLN A 75 -3.84 -9.90 -1.88
N ILE A 76 -3.21 -10.67 -2.77
CA ILE A 76 -3.54 -12.06 -3.08
C ILE A 76 -2.63 -12.99 -2.26
N ALA A 77 -3.21 -13.93 -1.52
CA ALA A 77 -2.48 -15.07 -0.99
C ALA A 77 -2.20 -16.05 -2.13
N GLY A 78 -1.21 -15.76 -2.99
CA GLY A 78 -0.94 -16.59 -4.17
C GLY A 78 -0.54 -18.03 -3.86
N TYR A 79 -0.16 -18.31 -2.61
CA TYR A 79 0.09 -19.66 -2.11
C TYR A 79 -1.16 -20.42 -1.65
N ASP A 80 -2.36 -19.81 -1.71
CA ASP A 80 -3.62 -20.48 -1.37
C ASP A 80 -3.82 -21.74 -2.21
N THR A 81 -4.40 -22.78 -1.59
CA THR A 81 -4.66 -24.07 -2.23
C THR A 81 -5.56 -23.98 -3.46
N ALA A 82 -6.38 -22.93 -3.59
CA ALA A 82 -7.18 -22.65 -4.79
C ALA A 82 -6.30 -22.43 -6.03
N TYR A 83 -5.07 -21.92 -5.86
CA TYR A 83 -4.09 -21.70 -6.93
C TYR A 83 -3.09 -22.85 -7.09
N ALA A 84 -3.30 -23.98 -6.42
CA ALA A 84 -2.31 -25.06 -6.38
C ALA A 84 -1.98 -25.67 -7.76
N ALA A 85 -2.83 -25.47 -8.78
CA ALA A 85 -2.60 -25.95 -10.14
C ALA A 85 -1.56 -25.13 -10.91
N THR A 86 -1.49 -23.82 -10.64
CA THR A 86 -0.69 -22.81 -11.36
C THR A 86 0.39 -22.22 -10.47
N PHE A 87 0.38 -22.55 -9.18
CA PHE A 87 1.29 -22.02 -8.17
C PHE A 87 2.75 -21.97 -8.63
N ARG A 88 3.39 -20.83 -8.38
CA ARG A 88 4.81 -20.58 -8.61
C ARG A 88 5.46 -20.14 -7.30
N LYS A 89 6.52 -20.84 -6.88
CA LYS A 89 7.18 -20.53 -5.58
C LYS A 89 8.03 -19.26 -5.64
N ARG A 90 8.77 -19.08 -6.73
CA ARG A 90 9.72 -17.98 -7.02
C ARG A 90 9.68 -17.66 -8.52
N HIS A 91 10.00 -16.44 -8.93
CA HIS A 91 10.03 -16.09 -10.36
C HIS A 91 11.00 -16.95 -11.18
N TRP A 92 12.14 -17.37 -10.61
CA TRP A 92 13.10 -18.26 -11.27
C TRP A 92 12.76 -19.76 -11.16
N THR A 93 11.62 -20.11 -10.57
CA THR A 93 11.13 -21.49 -10.53
C THR A 93 9.96 -21.68 -11.49
N PRO A 94 9.88 -22.81 -12.21
CA PRO A 94 8.71 -23.09 -13.05
C PRO A 94 7.41 -23.07 -12.24
N ALA A 95 6.36 -22.50 -12.83
CA ALA A 95 4.99 -22.68 -12.33
C ALA A 95 4.58 -24.16 -12.44
N LYS A 96 3.69 -24.62 -11.57
CA LYS A 96 3.17 -26.00 -11.63
C LYS A 96 2.43 -26.32 -12.93
N SER A 97 1.78 -25.32 -13.52
CA SER A 97 1.16 -25.43 -14.84
C SER A 97 1.14 -24.06 -15.50
N THR A 98 1.45 -24.02 -16.79
CA THR A 98 1.29 -22.87 -17.68
C THR A 98 0.25 -23.14 -18.78
N ARG A 99 -0.56 -24.20 -18.62
CA ARG A 99 -1.60 -24.53 -19.60
C ARG A 99 -2.67 -23.44 -19.62
N PRO A 100 -3.06 -22.91 -20.78
CA PRO A 100 -3.96 -21.76 -20.89
C PRO A 100 -5.24 -21.90 -20.06
N GLU A 101 -5.89 -23.06 -20.08
CA GLU A 101 -7.15 -23.27 -19.36
C GLU A 101 -7.00 -23.22 -17.83
N ARG A 102 -5.83 -23.61 -17.29
CA ARG A 102 -5.55 -23.49 -15.85
C ARG A 102 -5.22 -22.06 -15.44
N LEU A 103 -4.56 -21.32 -16.33
CA LEU A 103 -4.31 -19.89 -16.13
C LEU A 103 -5.61 -19.10 -16.22
N ASP A 104 -6.53 -19.45 -17.12
CA ASP A 104 -7.86 -18.83 -17.21
C ASP A 104 -8.70 -19.07 -15.96
N GLU A 105 -8.73 -20.31 -15.44
CA GLU A 105 -9.33 -20.62 -14.13
C GLU A 105 -8.73 -19.76 -13.01
N THR A 106 -7.41 -19.58 -13.01
CA THR A 106 -6.70 -18.73 -12.04
C THR A 106 -7.09 -17.25 -12.18
N ARG A 107 -7.14 -16.73 -13.41
CA ARG A 107 -7.55 -15.34 -13.70
C ARG A 107 -8.97 -15.07 -13.21
N GLU A 108 -9.90 -16.00 -13.38
CA GLU A 108 -11.26 -15.84 -12.90
C GLU A 108 -11.37 -15.85 -11.36
N LEU A 109 -10.59 -16.70 -10.70
CA LEU A 109 -10.49 -16.69 -9.23
C LEU A 109 -9.92 -15.36 -8.71
N VAL A 110 -8.80 -14.91 -9.28
CA VAL A 110 -8.16 -13.63 -8.90
C VAL A 110 -9.08 -12.45 -9.20
N ARG A 111 -9.76 -12.44 -10.36
CA ARG A 111 -10.75 -11.40 -10.71
C ARG A 111 -11.88 -11.33 -9.70
N GLY A 112 -12.42 -12.48 -9.29
CA GLY A 112 -13.46 -12.56 -8.26
C GLY A 112 -12.98 -12.04 -6.90
N GLU A 113 -11.74 -12.36 -6.53
CA GLU A 113 -11.11 -11.88 -5.30
C GLU A 113 -10.92 -10.36 -5.30
N ILE A 114 -10.30 -9.82 -6.37
CA ILE A 114 -10.11 -8.38 -6.59
C ILE A 114 -11.46 -7.66 -6.50
N ALA A 115 -12.47 -8.16 -7.21
CA ALA A 115 -13.81 -7.57 -7.17
C ALA A 115 -14.40 -7.57 -5.75
N ALA A 116 -14.16 -8.60 -4.95
CA ALA A 116 -14.71 -8.71 -3.61
C ALA A 116 -14.13 -7.68 -2.64
N PHE A 117 -12.80 -7.51 -2.58
CA PHE A 117 -12.18 -6.55 -1.64
C PHE A 117 -12.17 -5.11 -2.17
N THR A 118 -12.24 -4.88 -3.49
CA THR A 118 -12.36 -3.53 -4.06
C THR A 118 -13.80 -2.99 -4.07
N LYS A 119 -14.81 -3.87 -3.99
CA LYS A 119 -16.23 -3.48 -3.99
C LYS A 119 -16.56 -2.32 -3.02
N PRO A 120 -16.11 -2.30 -1.75
CA PRO A 120 -16.39 -1.17 -0.85
C PRO A 120 -15.86 0.17 -1.35
N LEU A 121 -14.74 0.19 -2.10
CA LEU A 121 -14.14 1.39 -2.69
C LEU A 121 -14.98 1.85 -3.88
N VAL A 122 -15.34 0.92 -4.77
CA VAL A 122 -16.18 1.18 -5.96
C VAL A 122 -17.52 1.78 -5.55
N GLU A 123 -18.21 1.15 -4.59
CA GLU A 123 -19.51 1.62 -4.08
C GLU A 123 -19.43 3.02 -3.44
N ARG A 124 -18.25 3.41 -2.95
CA ARG A 124 -18.00 4.72 -2.35
C ARG A 124 -17.36 5.71 -3.32
N GLY A 125 -17.05 5.34 -4.56
CA GLY A 125 -16.33 6.20 -5.50
C GLY A 125 -14.98 6.67 -4.94
N VAL A 126 -14.23 5.78 -4.30
CA VAL A 126 -12.86 6.07 -3.83
C VAL A 126 -11.86 5.46 -4.81
N PRO A 127 -11.01 6.28 -5.48
CA PRO A 127 -10.01 5.75 -6.38
C PRO A 127 -8.92 5.02 -5.59
N PHE A 128 -8.19 4.13 -6.27
CA PHE A 128 -7.13 3.35 -5.67
C PHE A 128 -5.96 3.11 -6.61
N ALA A 129 -4.80 2.87 -6.03
CA ALA A 129 -3.58 2.43 -6.68
C ALA A 129 -3.11 1.10 -6.06
N VAL A 130 -2.39 0.28 -6.82
CA VAL A 130 -1.86 -1.00 -6.33
C VAL A 130 -0.42 -1.20 -6.77
N THR A 131 0.38 -1.77 -5.87
CA THR A 131 1.65 -2.43 -6.17
C THR A 131 1.66 -3.84 -5.57
N TYR A 132 2.69 -4.61 -5.90
CA TYR A 132 2.76 -6.04 -5.66
C TYR A 132 3.79 -6.38 -4.58
N GLY A 133 3.57 -7.53 -3.97
CA GLY A 133 4.46 -8.13 -3.00
C GLY A 133 4.85 -9.54 -3.39
N ASN A 134 5.65 -10.15 -2.53
CA ASN A 134 6.25 -11.45 -2.76
C ASN A 134 5.28 -12.64 -2.81
N HIS A 135 3.99 -12.44 -2.50
CA HIS A 135 2.96 -13.47 -2.53
C HIS A 135 1.98 -13.33 -3.70
N ASP A 136 1.85 -12.16 -4.33
CA ASP A 136 0.81 -11.93 -5.34
C ASP A 136 1.00 -12.82 -6.57
N PHE A 137 2.22 -12.83 -7.14
CA PHE A 137 2.54 -13.63 -8.33
C PHE A 137 2.47 -15.15 -8.08
N GLN A 138 2.49 -15.58 -6.81
CA GLN A 138 2.56 -16.99 -6.48
C GLN A 138 1.33 -17.76 -6.93
N CYS A 139 0.21 -17.08 -7.22
CA CYS A 139 -0.96 -17.69 -7.83
C CYS A 139 -0.69 -18.23 -9.24
N GLY A 140 0.44 -17.87 -9.86
CA GLY A 140 0.87 -18.32 -11.19
C GLY A 140 0.76 -17.23 -12.27
N LEU A 141 0.16 -16.09 -11.95
CA LEU A 141 0.09 -14.92 -12.82
C LEU A 141 1.28 -13.98 -12.57
N SER A 142 1.77 -13.31 -13.61
CA SER A 142 2.75 -12.24 -13.51
C SER A 142 2.14 -10.94 -12.95
N ASN A 143 2.99 -10.03 -12.46
CA ASN A 143 2.56 -8.70 -12.02
C ASN A 143 1.85 -7.93 -13.15
N ALA A 144 2.28 -8.10 -14.42
CA ALA A 144 1.61 -7.50 -15.58
C ALA A 144 0.19 -8.03 -15.79
N GLU A 145 -0.01 -9.35 -15.66
CA GLU A 145 -1.35 -9.96 -15.76
C GLU A 145 -2.24 -9.56 -14.57
N LEU A 146 -1.68 -9.48 -13.35
CA LEU A 146 -2.41 -8.98 -12.20
C LEU A 146 -2.80 -7.51 -12.38
N ASP A 147 -1.89 -6.68 -12.89
CA ASP A 147 -2.13 -5.27 -13.19
C ASP A 147 -3.26 -5.07 -14.20
N GLU A 148 -3.29 -5.89 -15.25
CA GLU A 148 -4.39 -5.89 -16.21
C GLU A 148 -5.74 -6.19 -15.56
N LEU A 149 -5.81 -7.12 -14.60
CA LEU A 149 -7.04 -7.43 -13.87
C LEU A 149 -7.46 -6.26 -12.98
N TYR A 150 -6.54 -5.61 -12.28
CA TYR A 150 -6.83 -4.43 -11.46
C TYR A 150 -7.27 -3.23 -12.29
N ARG A 151 -6.65 -2.96 -13.44
CA ARG A 151 -7.01 -1.85 -14.32
C ARG A 151 -8.43 -1.93 -14.88
N GLN A 152 -9.06 -3.11 -14.85
CA GLN A 152 -10.46 -3.30 -15.26
C GLN A 152 -11.46 -2.88 -14.16
N VAL A 153 -11.00 -2.62 -12.94
CA VAL A 153 -11.86 -2.23 -11.82
C VAL A 153 -12.04 -0.70 -11.81
N PRO A 154 -13.29 -0.19 -11.71
CA PRO A 154 -13.54 1.24 -11.53
C PRO A 154 -12.81 1.80 -10.30
N GLY A 155 -12.18 2.96 -10.46
CA GLY A 155 -11.35 3.59 -9.43
C GLY A 155 -9.85 3.32 -9.57
N CYS A 156 -9.41 2.35 -10.39
CA CYS A 156 -8.00 2.01 -10.52
C CYS A 156 -7.18 3.12 -11.22
N LEU A 157 -6.08 3.53 -10.59
CA LEU A 157 -5.13 4.52 -11.10
C LEU A 157 -3.90 3.91 -11.78
N ASN A 158 -3.74 2.60 -11.73
CA ASN A 158 -2.62 1.94 -12.39
C ASN A 158 -2.68 2.20 -13.90
N VAL A 159 -1.55 2.62 -14.44
CA VAL A 159 -1.33 2.82 -15.87
C VAL A 159 0.06 2.27 -16.17
N VAL A 160 0.19 1.54 -17.28
CA VAL A 160 1.47 1.11 -17.82
C VAL A 160 1.77 1.97 -19.05
N PRO A 161 3.05 2.29 -19.35
CA PRO A 161 3.39 3.12 -20.49
C PRO A 161 2.85 2.54 -21.80
N ASP A 162 2.38 3.41 -22.69
CA ASP A 162 2.03 3.00 -24.06
C ASP A 162 3.31 2.50 -24.74
N THR A 163 3.36 1.21 -25.05
CA THR A 163 4.40 0.68 -25.93
C THR A 163 4.10 1.21 -27.33
N ASN A 164 4.74 2.31 -27.71
CA ASN A 164 4.75 2.74 -29.11
C ASN A 164 5.46 1.68 -29.97
N GLY A 165 4.73 0.65 -30.42
CA GLY A 165 5.02 -0.06 -31.66
C GLY A 165 5.91 -1.30 -31.66
N ASP A 166 6.13 -2.03 -30.56
CA ASP A 166 6.70 -3.40 -30.65
C ASP A 166 5.73 -4.42 -30.04
N ALA A 167 4.67 -4.69 -30.79
CA ALA A 167 3.85 -5.88 -30.61
C ALA A 167 4.48 -7.04 -31.40
N SER A 168 5.42 -7.76 -30.77
CA SER A 168 5.77 -9.13 -31.15
C SER A 168 6.41 -9.86 -29.96
N ASP A 169 5.58 -10.53 -29.17
CA ASP A 169 5.56 -12.00 -29.12
C ASP A 169 4.99 -12.48 -27.79
N GLY A 170 3.81 -13.09 -27.89
CA GLY A 170 3.34 -14.01 -26.88
C GLY A 170 4.20 -15.27 -26.88
N ALA A 171 4.28 -15.87 -25.69
CA ALA A 171 4.90 -17.14 -25.36
C ALA A 171 6.41 -17.08 -25.02
N ASN A 172 6.65 -17.17 -23.69
CA ASN A 172 7.83 -17.74 -23.04
C ASN A 172 8.97 -16.77 -22.74
N ALA A 173 8.92 -16.09 -21.58
CA ALA A 173 10.10 -15.51 -20.96
C ALA A 173 10.07 -15.75 -19.44
N GLY A 174 10.89 -16.70 -18.99
CA GLY A 174 11.42 -16.68 -17.64
C GLY A 174 12.62 -15.75 -17.62
N ALA A 175 12.69 -14.90 -16.61
CA ALA A 175 13.73 -13.90 -16.38
C ALA A 175 13.82 -12.81 -17.48
N ASP A 176 13.84 -11.57 -17.02
CA ASP A 176 14.11 -10.36 -17.80
C ASP A 176 12.97 -9.90 -18.74
N GLU A 177 12.00 -9.17 -18.19
CA GLU A 177 11.14 -8.30 -18.99
C GLU A 177 11.29 -6.85 -18.54
N SER A 178 12.27 -6.20 -19.16
CA SER A 178 12.41 -4.75 -19.26
C SER A 178 11.31 -4.15 -20.16
N PRO A 179 10.44 -3.24 -19.68
CA PRO A 179 9.62 -2.44 -20.58
C PRO A 179 10.44 -1.24 -21.08
N THR A 180 10.44 -1.01 -22.39
CA THR A 180 11.01 0.15 -23.13
C THR A 180 12.55 0.21 -23.32
N ASN A 181 12.98 0.39 -24.58
CA ASN A 181 14.36 0.53 -25.08
C ASN A 181 15.00 1.91 -24.79
N ALA A 182 14.73 2.52 -23.63
CA ALA A 182 15.47 3.72 -23.23
C ALA A 182 16.82 3.28 -22.63
N ALA A 183 17.91 3.45 -23.37
CA ALA A 183 19.25 3.21 -22.86
C ALA A 183 19.51 4.10 -21.62
N PRO A 184 20.16 3.59 -20.57
CA PRO A 184 20.57 4.42 -19.44
C PRO A 184 21.42 5.58 -19.95
N LEU A 185 20.98 6.82 -19.72
CA LEU A 185 21.77 7.99 -20.05
C LEU A 185 22.97 8.05 -19.09
N PRO A 186 24.17 8.43 -19.57
CA PRO A 186 25.29 8.69 -18.69
C PRO A 186 24.89 9.85 -17.77
N HIS A 187 24.94 9.62 -16.45
CA HIS A 187 24.55 10.51 -15.34
C HIS A 187 23.21 10.25 -14.65
N GLY A 188 22.78 9.00 -14.41
CA GLY A 188 21.73 8.71 -13.40
C GLY A 188 20.40 9.46 -13.59
N THR A 189 20.16 10.00 -14.78
CA THR A 189 18.93 10.70 -15.16
C THR A 189 18.15 9.78 -16.08
N TYR A 190 16.99 9.36 -15.62
CA TYR A 190 16.04 8.56 -16.38
C TYR A 190 15.21 9.46 -17.31
N ASP A 191 15.00 9.06 -18.57
CA ASP A 191 14.09 9.80 -19.46
C ASP A 191 12.65 9.57 -19.03
N MET A 192 12.04 10.60 -18.45
CA MET A 192 10.76 10.45 -17.77
C MET A 192 9.63 10.14 -18.76
N PRO A 193 8.76 9.18 -18.41
CA PRO A 193 7.66 8.79 -19.27
C PRO A 193 6.68 9.96 -19.43
N THR A 194 6.09 10.09 -20.62
CA THR A 194 5.02 11.06 -20.85
C THR A 194 3.86 10.79 -19.89
N PRO A 195 3.36 11.81 -19.18
CA PRO A 195 2.20 11.63 -18.31
C PRO A 195 0.97 11.14 -19.08
N GLN A 196 0.27 10.16 -18.51
CA GLN A 196 -0.91 9.52 -19.08
C GLN A 196 -2.14 9.71 -18.19
N SER A 197 -3.33 9.59 -18.79
CA SER A 197 -4.59 9.52 -18.04
C SER A 197 -4.86 8.10 -17.56
N ALA A 198 -5.52 7.95 -16.41
CA ALA A 198 -6.06 6.68 -15.93
C ALA A 198 -7.58 6.64 -16.15
N PRO A 199 -8.08 6.18 -17.32
CA PRO A 199 -9.49 6.33 -17.69
C PRO A 199 -10.47 5.63 -16.73
N MET A 200 -10.05 4.52 -16.12
CA MET A 200 -10.87 3.76 -15.17
C MET A 200 -10.88 4.36 -13.77
N SER A 201 -10.03 5.34 -13.46
CA SER A 201 -9.87 5.89 -12.11
C SER A 201 -11.05 6.72 -11.61
N GLY A 202 -11.89 7.21 -12.52
CA GLY A 202 -12.88 8.24 -12.22
C GLY A 202 -12.27 9.64 -11.97
N LEU A 203 -10.95 9.80 -12.19
CA LEU A 203 -10.25 11.07 -12.11
C LEU A 203 -9.92 11.59 -13.52
N ALA A 204 -10.90 12.24 -14.16
CA ALA A 204 -10.81 12.67 -15.56
C ALA A 204 -9.58 13.55 -15.90
N ASP A 205 -9.09 14.30 -14.92
CA ASP A 205 -8.00 15.25 -15.07
C ASP A 205 -6.67 14.70 -14.51
N GLN A 206 -6.65 13.52 -13.86
CA GLN A 206 -5.44 13.03 -13.21
C GLN A 206 -4.36 12.66 -14.21
N ARG A 207 -3.15 13.15 -13.94
CA ARG A 207 -1.91 12.73 -14.62
C ARG A 207 -1.27 11.61 -13.83
N VAL A 208 -0.84 10.56 -14.52
CA VAL A 208 -0.04 9.46 -13.98
C VAL A 208 1.27 9.45 -14.75
N LEU A 209 2.41 9.29 -14.08
CA LEU A 209 3.69 9.03 -14.75
C LEU A 209 3.95 7.52 -14.65
N PRO A 210 3.57 6.73 -15.68
CA PRO A 210 3.65 5.28 -15.61
C PRO A 210 5.08 4.79 -15.88
N PHE A 211 5.54 3.75 -15.19
CA PHE A 211 6.83 3.11 -15.49
C PHE A 211 6.65 1.62 -15.84
N GLY A 212 5.94 0.88 -14.99
CA GLY A 212 5.66 -0.54 -15.19
C GLY A 212 4.54 -1.04 -14.29
N PRO A 213 4.19 -2.34 -14.36
CA PRO A 213 3.18 -2.92 -13.47
C PRO A 213 3.50 -2.61 -12.00
N GLY A 214 2.58 -1.93 -11.31
CA GLY A 214 2.76 -1.57 -9.89
C GLY A 214 3.82 -0.50 -9.60
N THR A 215 4.41 0.14 -10.63
CA THR A 215 5.41 1.20 -10.49
C THR A 215 5.03 2.44 -11.31
N PHE A 216 4.70 3.53 -10.63
CA PHE A 216 4.30 4.80 -11.25
C PHE A 216 4.26 5.94 -10.21
N ALA A 217 4.20 7.18 -10.69
CA ALA A 217 4.10 8.37 -9.84
C ALA A 217 2.79 9.15 -10.06
N LEU A 218 2.22 9.63 -8.95
CA LEU A 218 0.96 10.37 -8.88
C LEU A 218 1.21 11.78 -8.29
N PRO A 219 1.28 12.83 -9.12
CA PRO A 219 1.33 14.20 -8.63
C PRO A 219 0.02 14.60 -7.93
N VAL A 220 0.14 15.30 -6.80
CA VAL A 220 -0.97 15.86 -6.03
C VAL A 220 -0.88 17.38 -6.07
N MET A 221 -1.90 18.04 -6.62
CA MET A 221 -1.89 19.49 -6.84
C MET A 221 -2.38 20.28 -5.61
N ASP A 222 -2.08 21.57 -5.58
CA ASP A 222 -2.75 22.51 -4.69
C ASP A 222 -4.25 22.67 -5.03
N ALA A 223 -5.00 23.38 -4.18
CA ALA A 223 -6.45 23.51 -4.34
C ALA A 223 -6.82 24.28 -5.62
N GLU A 224 -6.01 25.26 -6.00
CA GLU A 224 -6.16 26.14 -7.15
C GLU A 224 -5.61 25.55 -8.46
N ARG A 225 -4.99 24.37 -8.42
CA ARG A 225 -4.39 23.67 -9.56
C ARG A 225 -3.28 24.47 -10.26
N THR A 226 -2.49 25.22 -9.50
CA THR A 226 -1.38 26.02 -10.02
C THR A 226 -0.05 25.29 -10.02
N ARG A 227 0.12 24.29 -9.14
CA ARG A 227 1.35 23.50 -9.02
C ARG A 227 1.12 22.15 -8.37
N ASP A 228 2.07 21.23 -8.61
CA ASP A 228 2.19 20.01 -7.82
C ASP A 228 2.78 20.37 -6.43
N VAL A 229 2.20 19.80 -5.37
CA VAL A 229 2.59 20.07 -3.96
C VAL A 229 3.45 18.93 -3.43
N LEU A 230 3.08 17.69 -3.76
CA LEU A 230 3.82 16.49 -3.43
C LEU A 230 3.54 15.41 -4.48
N VAL A 231 4.35 14.37 -4.47
CA VAL A 231 4.18 13.20 -5.34
C VAL A 231 4.01 11.95 -4.50
N LEU A 232 3.04 11.10 -4.85
CA LEU A 232 2.93 9.74 -4.33
C LEU A 232 3.58 8.81 -5.35
N ALA A 233 4.73 8.23 -5.01
CA ALA A 233 5.34 7.17 -5.82
C ALA A 233 4.81 5.83 -5.31
N VAL A 234 4.30 5.01 -6.22
CA VAL A 234 3.89 3.64 -5.95
C VAL A 234 4.92 2.76 -6.65
N ALA A 235 5.54 1.83 -5.94
CA ALA A 235 6.69 1.09 -6.45
C ALA A 235 6.60 -0.41 -6.15
N ASP A 236 6.82 -1.22 -7.18
CA ASP A 236 7.15 -2.64 -7.03
C ASP A 236 8.57 -2.75 -6.45
N SER A 237 8.65 -3.13 -5.18
CA SER A 237 9.90 -3.26 -4.43
C SER A 237 10.63 -4.59 -4.65
N GLY A 238 10.13 -5.42 -5.57
CA GLY A 238 10.63 -6.78 -5.77
C GLY A 238 10.07 -7.79 -4.75
N ASP A 239 10.49 -9.05 -4.90
CA ASP A 239 9.96 -10.18 -4.13
C ASP A 239 11.03 -10.93 -3.32
N TYR A 240 11.76 -11.86 -3.93
CA TYR A 240 12.71 -12.75 -3.30
C TYR A 240 14.04 -12.61 -4.01
N SER A 241 15.13 -12.71 -3.24
CA SER A 241 16.47 -12.76 -3.84
C SER A 241 16.86 -14.21 -4.20
N PRO A 242 17.46 -14.47 -5.39
CA PRO A 242 18.08 -15.75 -5.71
C PRO A 242 19.20 -16.17 -4.75
N GLU A 243 19.86 -15.18 -4.12
CA GLU A 243 20.89 -15.38 -3.09
C GLU A 243 20.28 -15.76 -1.73
N GLY A 244 18.94 -15.74 -1.64
CA GLY A 244 18.16 -15.94 -0.44
C GLY A 244 17.68 -14.62 0.15
N GLY A 245 16.48 -14.65 0.75
CA GLY A 245 15.90 -13.49 1.43
C GLY A 245 14.94 -12.75 0.52
N TYR A 246 14.82 -11.45 0.76
CA TYR A 246 13.91 -10.57 0.01
C TYR A 246 14.65 -9.78 -1.05
N GLY A 247 13.93 -9.50 -2.13
CA GLY A 247 14.42 -8.73 -3.27
C GLY A 247 14.38 -7.23 -3.01
N LYS A 248 14.94 -6.48 -3.96
CA LYS A 248 14.90 -5.02 -4.03
C LYS A 248 14.39 -4.62 -5.43
N PRO A 249 13.97 -3.36 -5.65
CA PRO A 249 13.71 -2.88 -7.00
C PRO A 249 14.94 -3.03 -7.90
N ASP A 250 14.72 -3.27 -9.19
CA ASP A 250 15.79 -3.27 -10.18
C ASP A 250 16.37 -1.86 -10.41
N GLU A 251 17.53 -1.78 -11.05
CA GLU A 251 18.24 -0.51 -11.26
C GLU A 251 17.40 0.51 -12.05
N ARG A 252 16.63 0.06 -13.04
CA ARG A 252 15.78 0.95 -13.85
C ARG A 252 14.64 1.54 -13.04
N THR A 253 14.05 0.75 -12.16
CA THR A 253 13.01 1.19 -11.22
C THR A 253 13.61 2.23 -10.27
N LEU A 254 14.80 1.99 -9.74
CA LEU A 254 15.50 2.94 -8.87
C LEU A 254 15.84 4.25 -9.61
N ASP A 255 16.31 4.19 -10.85
CA ASP A 255 16.62 5.36 -11.68
C ASP A 255 15.36 6.21 -11.97
N PHE A 256 14.25 5.54 -12.30
CA PHE A 256 12.95 6.19 -12.45
C PHE A 256 12.55 6.88 -11.14
N LEU A 257 12.55 6.15 -10.02
CA LEU A 257 12.16 6.70 -8.72
C LEU A 257 13.04 7.88 -8.32
N TYR A 258 14.35 7.79 -8.50
CA TYR A 258 15.31 8.87 -8.23
C TYR A 258 14.97 10.15 -9.03
N SER A 259 14.54 9.99 -10.28
CA SER A 259 14.25 11.11 -11.19
C SER A 259 12.87 11.76 -10.97
N VAL A 260 11.92 11.08 -10.32
CA VAL A 260 10.53 11.53 -10.13
C VAL A 260 10.42 12.92 -9.47
N PRO A 261 11.08 13.21 -8.33
CA PRO A 261 10.87 14.49 -7.64
C PRO A 261 11.38 15.70 -8.43
N GLU A 262 12.53 15.56 -9.11
CA GLU A 262 13.08 16.60 -9.98
C GLU A 262 12.15 16.85 -11.17
N ALA A 263 11.71 15.78 -11.84
CA ALA A 263 10.85 15.87 -13.02
C ALA A 263 9.49 16.53 -12.74
N LEU A 264 8.94 16.33 -11.54
CA LEU A 264 7.67 16.92 -11.13
C LEU A 264 7.81 18.19 -10.29
N GLY A 265 9.04 18.61 -9.96
CA GLY A 265 9.30 19.82 -9.17
C GLY A 265 8.72 19.79 -7.76
N ALA A 266 8.51 18.62 -7.18
CA ALA A 266 7.90 18.43 -5.85
C ALA A 266 8.50 17.21 -5.15
N LYS A 267 8.62 17.25 -3.81
CA LYS A 267 9.12 16.10 -3.05
C LYS A 267 8.14 14.93 -3.09
N ALA A 268 8.67 13.72 -2.95
CA ALA A 268 7.88 12.49 -3.05
C ALA A 268 7.82 11.69 -1.73
N ILE A 269 6.80 10.85 -1.62
CA ILE A 269 6.71 9.76 -0.64
C ILE A 269 6.50 8.46 -1.40
N ALA A 270 7.28 7.43 -1.06
CA ALA A 270 7.21 6.12 -1.68
C ALA A 270 6.28 5.18 -0.89
N PHE A 271 5.43 4.46 -1.60
CA PHE A 271 4.56 3.40 -1.10
C PHE A 271 4.95 2.10 -1.80
N GLN A 272 5.41 1.14 -1.03
CA GLN A 272 5.87 -0.14 -1.54
C GLN A 272 5.59 -1.28 -0.57
N HIS A 273 5.94 -2.50 -0.97
CA HIS A 273 5.72 -3.67 -0.15
C HIS A 273 6.86 -3.91 0.84
N MET A 274 8.09 -4.04 0.35
CA MET A 274 9.25 -4.44 1.15
C MET A 274 9.83 -3.31 1.99
N PRO A 275 10.22 -3.57 3.25
CA PRO A 275 11.04 -2.64 4.02
C PRO A 275 12.50 -2.69 3.54
N VAL A 276 13.24 -1.61 3.80
CA VAL A 276 14.69 -1.52 3.55
C VAL A 276 15.49 -1.73 4.84
N PRO A 277 16.79 -2.06 4.77
CA PRO A 277 17.64 -2.24 5.95
C PRO A 277 17.58 -1.10 6.99
N GLN A 278 17.42 0.15 6.54
CA GLN A 278 17.37 1.35 7.39
C GLN A 278 16.16 1.41 8.34
N TYR A 279 15.17 0.53 8.19
CA TYR A 279 14.16 0.33 9.23
C TYR A 279 14.78 -0.10 10.57
N TYR A 280 15.94 -0.78 10.57
CA TYR A 280 16.70 -1.09 11.79
C TYR A 280 17.30 0.15 12.46
N ASP A 281 17.46 1.28 11.76
CA ASP A 281 17.95 2.52 12.38
C ASP A 281 16.96 3.07 13.41
N LEU A 282 15.68 2.71 13.31
CA LEU A 282 14.63 3.05 14.25
C LEU A 282 14.60 2.14 15.48
N LEU A 283 15.48 1.15 15.53
CA LEU A 283 15.55 0.16 16.60
C LEU A 283 16.86 0.30 17.38
N LYS A 284 16.84 -0.18 18.63
CA LYS A 284 18.03 -0.30 19.48
C LYS A 284 18.29 -1.76 19.78
N VAL A 285 19.56 -2.15 19.78
CA VAL A 285 19.98 -3.49 20.23
C VAL A 285 19.72 -3.61 21.72
N VAL A 286 19.12 -4.73 22.14
CA VAL A 286 18.80 -5.03 23.53
C VAL A 286 19.16 -6.46 23.89
N GLU A 287 19.20 -6.76 25.18
CA GLU A 287 19.34 -8.13 25.67
C GLU A 287 18.10 -8.98 25.28
N PRO A 288 18.26 -10.30 25.03
CA PRO A 288 17.15 -11.16 24.60
C PRO A 288 15.93 -11.19 25.54
N ASN A 289 16.14 -10.91 26.82
CA ASN A 289 15.10 -10.91 27.85
C ASN A 289 14.58 -9.50 28.19
N ALA A 290 15.01 -8.46 27.47
CA ALA A 290 14.52 -7.11 27.69
C ALA A 290 13.03 -7.02 27.32
N PRO A 291 12.23 -6.19 28.02
CA PRO A 291 10.85 -5.94 27.64
C PRO A 291 10.77 -5.43 26.20
N GLY A 292 9.97 -6.11 25.38
CA GLY A 292 9.81 -5.78 23.96
C GLY A 292 10.96 -6.20 23.05
N ALA A 293 11.88 -7.04 23.53
CA ALA A 293 12.91 -7.63 22.69
C ALA A 293 12.29 -8.53 21.60
N ILE A 294 12.64 -8.24 20.36
CA ILE A 294 12.27 -9.00 19.17
C ILE A 294 13.55 -9.39 18.45
N GLN A 295 13.70 -10.68 18.13
CA GLN A 295 14.87 -11.14 17.37
C GLN A 295 14.86 -10.49 15.99
N GLY A 296 16.02 -10.03 15.52
CA GLY A 296 16.18 -9.59 14.14
C GLY A 296 15.91 -10.74 13.16
N TYR A 297 15.73 -10.40 11.89
CA TYR A 297 15.47 -11.38 10.84
C TYR A 297 16.68 -11.53 9.92
N ARG A 298 17.02 -12.79 9.55
CA ARG A 298 18.11 -13.16 8.65
C ARG A 298 19.44 -12.44 8.93
N ALA A 299 19.86 -11.50 8.09
CA ALA A 299 21.11 -10.73 8.26
C ALA A 299 21.25 -10.08 9.66
N TYR A 300 20.12 -9.90 10.37
CA TYR A 300 20.05 -9.29 11.69
C TYR A 300 19.73 -10.29 12.82
N GLU A 301 19.63 -11.60 12.55
CA GLU A 301 19.13 -12.62 13.49
C GLU A 301 20.01 -12.88 14.71
N SER A 302 21.28 -12.44 14.66
CA SER A 302 22.24 -12.57 15.75
C SER A 302 21.98 -11.64 16.94
N ARG A 303 21.00 -10.73 16.82
CA ARG A 303 20.70 -9.69 17.80
C ARG A 303 19.21 -9.61 18.09
N TYR A 304 18.89 -9.03 19.23
CA TYR A 304 17.54 -8.65 19.62
C TYR A 304 17.41 -7.14 19.62
N TYR A 305 16.22 -6.68 19.24
CA TYR A 305 15.91 -5.28 19.03
C TYR A 305 14.66 -4.89 19.80
N ALA A 306 14.62 -3.65 20.26
CA ALA A 306 13.41 -2.99 20.70
C ALA A 306 13.27 -1.67 19.94
N LEU A 307 12.06 -1.14 19.86
CA LEU A 307 11.81 0.16 19.25
C LEU A 307 12.61 1.26 19.97
N ASP A 308 13.25 2.14 19.21
CA ASP A 308 13.87 3.35 19.76
C ASP A 308 12.80 4.45 19.87
N GLU A 309 12.26 4.65 21.07
CA GLU A 309 11.25 5.67 21.37
C GLU A 309 11.76 7.11 21.08
N THR A 310 13.08 7.33 20.94
CA THR A 310 13.62 8.66 20.60
C THR A 310 13.57 8.96 19.11
N LYS A 311 13.43 7.92 18.26
CA LYS A 311 13.36 8.01 16.80
C LYS A 311 11.97 7.71 16.24
N THR A 312 11.04 7.29 17.09
CA THR A 312 9.72 6.80 16.68
C THR A 312 8.59 7.57 17.35
N GLN A 313 7.45 7.63 16.67
CA GLN A 313 6.28 8.36 17.14
C GLN A 313 5.52 7.58 18.23
N PRO A 314 4.86 8.27 19.19
CA PRO A 314 3.99 7.62 20.16
C PRO A 314 2.93 6.72 19.52
N GLY A 315 2.64 5.59 20.16
CA GLY A 315 1.73 4.56 19.66
C GLY A 315 2.36 3.58 18.67
N SER A 316 3.63 3.79 18.30
CA SER A 316 4.41 2.83 17.50
C SER A 316 4.72 1.55 18.28
N TYR A 317 4.80 0.41 17.58
CA TYR A 317 5.20 -0.87 18.16
C TYR A 317 5.93 -1.77 17.15
N LEU A 318 6.88 -2.55 17.68
CA LEU A 318 7.60 -3.61 16.96
C LEU A 318 6.99 -4.97 17.34
N GLY A 319 6.46 -5.70 16.35
CA GLY A 319 5.81 -6.99 16.54
C GLY A 319 6.66 -8.17 16.05
N GLU A 320 7.56 -7.94 15.11
CA GLU A 320 8.46 -8.94 14.52
C GLU A 320 9.72 -8.29 13.93
N GLY A 321 10.74 -9.12 13.65
CA GLY A 321 11.98 -8.65 13.04
C GLY A 321 11.72 -8.11 11.64
N ILE A 322 12.47 -7.11 11.21
CA ILE A 322 12.26 -6.47 9.92
C ILE A 322 12.71 -7.41 8.81
N SER A 323 11.79 -7.76 7.92
CA SER A 323 11.99 -8.68 6.79
C SER A 323 12.49 -7.93 5.55
N CYS A 324 13.63 -7.25 5.65
CA CYS A 324 14.25 -6.51 4.55
C CYS A 324 15.23 -7.39 3.73
N PRO A 325 15.75 -6.90 2.58
CA PRO A 325 16.90 -7.51 1.93
C PRO A 325 18.08 -7.73 2.87
N ASP A 326 18.84 -8.80 2.65
CA ASP A 326 20.00 -9.15 3.49
C ASP A 326 21.17 -8.15 3.31
N PHE A 327 21.23 -7.47 2.16
CA PHE A 327 22.24 -6.48 1.83
C PHE A 327 21.58 -5.15 1.48
N ASP A 328 22.20 -4.05 1.89
CA ASP A 328 21.78 -2.72 1.46
C ASP A 328 22.11 -2.51 -0.01
N GLY A 329 21.05 -2.47 -0.82
CA GLY A 329 21.13 -2.29 -2.26
C GLY A 329 21.20 -0.84 -2.73
N GLY A 330 21.26 0.12 -1.81
CA GLY A 330 21.34 1.56 -2.10
C GLY A 330 19.99 2.27 -2.28
N GLU A 331 18.88 1.54 -2.21
CA GLU A 331 17.53 2.08 -2.42
C GLU A 331 17.22 3.26 -1.49
N PHE A 332 17.46 3.12 -0.18
CA PHE A 332 17.21 4.19 0.78
C PHE A 332 18.03 5.44 0.46
N ALA A 333 19.31 5.28 0.15
CA ALA A 333 20.19 6.39 -0.20
C ALA A 333 19.71 7.10 -1.47
N MET A 334 19.31 6.34 -2.50
CA MET A 334 18.75 6.91 -3.73
C MET A 334 17.46 7.67 -3.47
N LEU A 335 16.52 7.13 -2.69
CA LEU A 335 15.28 7.83 -2.36
C LEU A 335 15.55 9.11 -1.54
N ARG A 336 16.40 9.03 -0.51
CA ARG A 336 16.80 10.19 0.31
C ARG A 336 17.40 11.30 -0.56
N ASP A 337 18.37 10.95 -1.39
CA ASP A 337 19.11 11.91 -2.22
C ASP A 337 18.27 12.43 -3.40
N GLY A 338 17.33 11.62 -3.91
CA GLY A 338 16.37 11.97 -4.95
C GLY A 338 15.25 12.89 -4.50
N GLY A 339 15.13 13.19 -3.20
CA GLY A 339 14.13 14.14 -2.67
C GLY A 339 12.86 13.51 -2.10
N TYR A 340 12.94 12.26 -1.65
CA TYR A 340 11.84 11.62 -0.92
C TYR A 340 11.84 12.05 0.54
N PHE A 341 10.66 12.35 1.07
CA PHE A 341 10.45 12.68 2.49
C PHE A 341 9.84 11.52 3.29
N GLY A 342 9.46 10.43 2.63
CA GLY A 342 8.97 9.24 3.32
C GLY A 342 9.04 7.97 2.49
N LEU A 343 9.15 6.84 3.18
CA LEU A 343 9.11 5.49 2.65
C LEU A 343 8.16 4.65 3.51
N VAL A 344 7.14 4.11 2.86
CA VAL A 344 6.04 3.38 3.48
C VAL A 344 6.05 1.93 3.00
N ALA A 345 6.14 0.99 3.95
CA ALA A 345 6.19 -0.44 3.69
C ALA A 345 5.02 -1.19 4.36
N GLY A 346 4.72 -2.36 3.79
CA GLY A 346 3.91 -3.43 4.39
C GLY A 346 4.83 -4.58 4.80
N HIS A 347 4.50 -5.77 4.31
CA HIS A 347 5.27 -7.02 4.39
C HIS A 347 5.40 -7.64 5.79
N ASP A 348 5.84 -6.87 6.78
CA ASP A 348 5.87 -7.27 8.18
C ASP A 348 4.49 -7.04 8.81
N HIS A 349 3.67 -8.09 8.80
CA HIS A 349 2.27 -8.07 9.22
C HIS A 349 2.04 -7.50 10.63
N ARG A 350 3.01 -7.62 11.53
CA ARG A 350 2.89 -7.28 12.95
C ARG A 350 3.55 -5.97 13.31
N ASN A 351 4.22 -5.30 12.37
CA ASN A 351 4.91 -4.05 12.64
C ASN A 351 3.98 -2.86 12.40
N GLY A 352 3.94 -1.94 13.36
CA GLY A 352 3.04 -0.79 13.33
C GLY A 352 3.71 0.43 13.90
N PHE A 353 4.73 0.95 13.22
CA PHE A 353 5.52 2.08 13.71
C PHE A 353 5.77 3.14 12.64
N VAL A 354 6.04 4.35 13.12
CA VAL A 354 6.50 5.47 12.32
C VAL A 354 7.71 6.07 13.00
N GLY A 355 8.78 6.32 12.25
CA GLY A 355 9.95 7.02 12.74
C GLY A 355 10.63 7.83 11.66
N GLU A 356 11.81 8.34 11.96
CA GLU A 356 12.63 9.09 11.01
C GLU A 356 14.06 8.54 11.00
N SER A 357 14.57 8.27 9.80
CA SER A 357 16.00 8.02 9.58
C SER A 357 16.50 9.03 8.55
N GLU A 358 17.55 9.77 8.87
CA GLU A 358 18.21 10.74 7.99
C GLU A 358 17.26 11.73 7.27
N GLY A 359 16.22 12.19 7.96
CA GLY A 359 15.24 13.14 7.42
C GLY A 359 14.15 12.51 6.53
N VAL A 360 14.10 11.18 6.43
CA VAL A 360 13.07 10.42 5.73
C VAL A 360 12.14 9.75 6.75
N MET A 361 10.84 9.99 6.63
CA MET A 361 9.82 9.31 7.43
C MET A 361 9.72 7.83 7.02
N MET A 362 9.95 6.90 7.95
CA MET A 362 9.89 5.46 7.70
C MET A 362 8.65 4.88 8.37
N VAL A 363 7.83 4.13 7.63
CA VAL A 363 6.52 3.67 8.10
C VAL A 363 6.32 2.18 7.85
N ALA A 364 6.16 1.41 8.93
CA ALA A 364 5.68 0.04 8.86
C ALA A 364 4.18 -0.01 9.19
N THR A 365 3.42 -0.69 8.33
CA THR A 365 1.97 -0.82 8.47
C THR A 365 1.61 -2.30 8.64
N PRO A 366 0.84 -2.65 9.70
CA PRO A 366 0.45 -4.03 9.92
C PRO A 366 -0.56 -4.47 8.85
N THR A 367 -0.72 -5.77 8.72
CA THR A 367 -1.72 -6.36 7.83
C THR A 367 -3.15 -5.90 8.19
N CYS A 368 -3.93 -5.56 7.16
CA CYS A 368 -5.38 -5.36 7.28
C CYS A 368 -6.19 -6.63 6.94
N GLY A 369 -5.49 -7.69 6.53
CA GLY A 369 -6.03 -9.00 6.16
C GLY A 369 -6.37 -9.91 7.33
N PHE A 370 -7.17 -10.94 7.06
CA PHE A 370 -7.56 -11.97 8.05
C PHE A 370 -7.24 -13.41 7.61
N GLY A 371 -6.74 -13.59 6.39
CA GLY A 371 -6.35 -14.89 5.80
C GLY A 371 -4.94 -15.35 6.19
N SER A 372 -4.10 -14.45 6.68
CA SER A 372 -2.71 -14.72 7.05
C SER A 372 -2.42 -14.48 8.55
N TYR A 373 -1.20 -14.82 8.97
CA TYR A 373 -0.73 -14.50 10.32
C TYR A 373 -0.67 -12.98 10.53
N GLY A 374 -0.59 -12.53 11.78
CA GLY A 374 -0.47 -11.11 12.09
C GLY A 374 -0.80 -10.80 13.54
N PRO A 375 -1.10 -9.54 13.87
CA PRO A 375 -1.48 -9.17 15.22
C PRO A 375 -2.84 -9.79 15.59
N ALA A 376 -3.22 -9.63 16.87
CA ALA A 376 -4.56 -9.96 17.34
C ALA A 376 -5.62 -9.40 16.37
N PRO A 377 -6.74 -10.11 16.13
CA PRO A 377 -7.76 -9.69 15.16
C PRO A 377 -8.22 -8.23 15.32
N GLU A 378 -8.34 -7.76 16.56
CA GLU A 378 -8.74 -6.39 16.91
C GLU A 378 -7.69 -5.35 16.52
N LYS A 379 -6.44 -5.77 16.34
CA LYS A 379 -5.27 -4.94 16.00
C LYS A 379 -4.90 -5.01 14.51
N ARG A 380 -5.64 -5.77 13.69
CA ARG A 380 -5.58 -5.64 12.23
C ARG A 380 -6.01 -4.22 11.85
N ALA A 381 -5.28 -3.55 10.97
CA ALA A 381 -5.49 -2.12 10.76
C ALA A 381 -5.17 -1.66 9.34
N ALA A 382 -5.86 -0.62 8.90
CA ALA A 382 -5.41 0.23 7.80
C ALA A 382 -4.57 1.40 8.35
N ARG A 383 -3.75 2.07 7.54
CA ARG A 383 -3.05 3.30 7.97
C ARG A 383 -3.56 4.51 7.21
N LEU A 384 -4.04 5.51 7.94
CA LEU A 384 -4.42 6.81 7.40
C LEU A 384 -3.23 7.76 7.41
N PHE A 385 -2.99 8.44 6.31
CA PHE A 385 -2.12 9.59 6.17
C PHE A 385 -2.99 10.82 5.90
N GLU A 386 -2.87 11.86 6.72
CA GLU A 386 -3.47 13.16 6.46
C GLU A 386 -2.38 14.21 6.24
N PHE A 387 -2.34 14.72 5.01
CA PHE A 387 -1.47 15.80 4.59
C PHE A 387 -2.13 17.15 4.86
N ASP A 388 -1.33 18.14 5.22
CA ASP A 388 -1.73 19.55 5.35
C ASP A 388 -0.85 20.39 4.42
N ILE A 389 -1.45 21.18 3.54
CA ILE A 389 -0.71 21.95 2.53
C ILE A 389 0.32 22.92 3.11
N ARG A 390 0.17 23.32 4.39
CA ARG A 390 1.14 24.19 5.09
C ARG A 390 2.40 23.44 5.50
N HIS A 391 2.30 22.13 5.70
CA HIS A 391 3.40 21.23 6.05
C HIS A 391 3.27 19.92 5.24
N PRO A 392 3.33 19.97 3.90
CA PRO A 392 2.89 18.88 3.03
C PRO A 392 3.82 17.66 3.11
N TYR A 393 5.02 17.83 3.65
CA TYR A 393 6.03 16.76 3.77
C TYR A 393 6.09 16.17 5.19
N ASN A 394 5.17 16.57 6.08
CA ASN A 394 5.06 16.05 7.44
C ASN A 394 3.62 15.55 7.69
N PRO A 395 3.14 14.52 6.97
CA PRO A 395 1.80 14.02 7.16
C PRO A 395 1.62 13.48 8.58
N ARG A 396 0.42 13.68 9.12
CA ARG A 396 0.02 12.97 10.34
C ARG A 396 -0.48 11.59 9.96
N THR A 397 -0.16 10.57 10.76
CA THR A 397 -0.61 9.21 10.49
C THR A 397 -1.37 8.59 11.66
N GLN A 398 -2.25 7.64 11.36
CA GLN A 398 -3.01 6.89 12.37
C GLN A 398 -3.28 5.46 11.88
N LEU A 399 -3.10 4.49 12.78
CA LEU A 399 -3.64 3.14 12.57
C LEU A 399 -5.14 3.13 12.86
N LEU A 400 -5.90 2.62 11.89
CA LEU A 400 -7.33 2.43 11.94
C LEU A 400 -7.63 0.97 12.27
N GLU A 401 -7.57 0.66 13.56
CA GLU A 401 -7.69 -0.71 14.07
C GLU A 401 -9.11 -1.26 13.98
N PHE A 402 -9.23 -2.54 13.64
CA PHE A 402 -10.49 -3.27 13.53
C PHE A 402 -11.32 -3.19 14.81
N GLY A 403 -10.70 -3.37 15.97
CA GLY A 403 -11.38 -3.38 17.26
C GLY A 403 -12.09 -2.06 17.57
N ASP A 404 -11.52 -0.95 17.11
CA ASP A 404 -12.05 0.39 17.34
C ASP A 404 -13.05 0.82 16.27
N LEU A 405 -12.85 0.44 15.01
CA LEU A 405 -13.74 0.78 13.90
C LEU A 405 -14.95 -0.15 13.78
N VAL A 406 -14.72 -1.45 13.94
CA VAL A 406 -15.69 -2.51 13.61
C VAL A 406 -16.20 -3.21 14.87
N GLY A 407 -15.39 -3.29 15.92
CA GLY A 407 -15.72 -3.98 17.16
C GLY A 407 -15.21 -5.42 17.18
N LYS A 408 -16.07 -6.39 17.47
CA LYS A 408 -15.64 -7.79 17.63
C LYS A 408 -15.48 -8.51 16.29
N PRO A 409 -14.38 -9.27 16.08
CA PRO A 409 -14.18 -10.08 14.87
C PRO A 409 -15.22 -11.20 14.80
N SER A 410 -15.61 -11.56 13.57
CA SER A 410 -16.60 -12.61 13.31
C SER A 410 -16.02 -14.02 13.47
N SER A 411 -14.70 -14.18 13.35
CA SER A 411 -14.03 -15.47 13.52
C SER A 411 -12.75 -15.34 14.37
N ARG A 412 -12.44 -16.39 15.14
CA ARG A 412 -11.15 -16.54 15.83
C ARG A 412 -10.07 -17.19 14.95
N LYS A 413 -10.29 -17.28 13.62
CA LYS A 413 -9.43 -18.04 12.70
C LYS A 413 -8.15 -17.31 12.28
N ALA A 414 -7.98 -16.04 12.62
CA ALA A 414 -6.73 -15.35 12.36
C ALA A 414 -5.63 -15.95 13.25
N TYR A 415 -4.57 -16.45 12.61
CA TYR A 415 -3.35 -16.87 13.30
C TYR A 415 -2.74 -15.62 13.95
N SER A 416 -2.84 -15.54 15.28
CA SER A 416 -2.45 -14.36 16.05
C SER A 416 -1.29 -14.67 16.98
N TYR A 417 -0.37 -13.72 17.09
CA TYR A 417 0.73 -13.74 18.04
C TYR A 417 0.64 -12.49 18.92
N ASP A 418 0.89 -12.64 20.23
CA ASP A 418 0.85 -11.55 21.19
C ASP A 418 1.84 -10.45 20.82
N ILE A 419 1.35 -9.21 20.65
CA ILE A 419 2.20 -8.04 20.42
C ILE A 419 3.04 -7.81 21.69
N ALA A 420 4.34 -7.69 21.52
CA ALA A 420 5.24 -7.28 22.60
C ALA A 420 4.78 -5.94 23.20
N SER A 421 4.42 -5.98 24.49
CA SER A 421 4.06 -4.87 25.39
C SER A 421 3.97 -3.47 24.78
N VAL A 422 2.80 -3.12 24.21
CA VAL A 422 2.43 -1.71 24.04
C VAL A 422 2.03 -1.16 25.41
N LYS A 423 2.73 -0.14 25.91
CA LYS A 423 2.31 0.55 27.15
C LYS A 423 0.88 1.07 26.94
N PRO A 424 -0.09 0.76 27.83
CA PRO A 424 -1.51 1.14 27.67
C PRO A 424 -1.79 2.64 27.53
N GLU A 425 -0.79 3.50 27.80
CA GLU A 425 -0.88 4.96 27.86
C GLU A 425 -0.15 5.68 26.72
N ALA A 426 0.50 4.96 25.79
CA ALA A 426 1.08 5.56 24.59
C ALA A 426 -0.03 5.84 23.57
N GLU A 427 -0.89 6.82 23.84
CA GLU A 427 -1.92 7.26 22.90
C GLU A 427 -1.23 7.78 21.61
N GLY A 428 -1.34 7.01 20.52
CA GLY A 428 -0.98 7.48 19.18
C GLY A 428 -1.91 8.59 18.71
N MET A 429 -1.61 9.19 17.55
CA MET A 429 -2.44 10.27 16.99
C MET A 429 -3.86 9.78 16.65
N ASN A 430 -4.88 10.54 17.08
CA ASN A 430 -6.28 10.32 16.67
C ASN A 430 -6.75 11.42 15.71
N LEU A 431 -6.67 11.12 14.42
CA LEU A 431 -7.09 11.96 13.29
C LEU A 431 -8.61 11.90 13.06
N LEU A 432 -9.25 10.84 13.53
CA LEU A 432 -10.71 10.73 13.49
C LEU A 432 -11.32 11.58 14.61
N HIS A 433 -11.77 12.79 14.28
CA HIS A 433 -12.57 13.61 15.21
C HIS A 433 -13.97 13.04 15.42
N LYS A 434 -14.07 11.86 16.03
CA LYS A 434 -15.27 11.37 16.72
C LYS A 434 -14.82 10.70 18.01
N LYS A 435 -14.95 11.41 19.12
CA LYS A 435 -15.15 10.73 20.42
C LYS A 435 -16.52 10.04 20.32
N THR A 436 -16.54 8.80 19.84
CA THR A 436 -17.76 7.99 19.87
C THR A 436 -18.22 7.90 21.32
N LEU A 437 -19.53 7.88 21.56
CA LEU A 437 -20.11 7.79 22.92
C LEU A 437 -19.46 6.64 23.73
N TRP A 438 -19.09 5.56 23.04
CA TRP A 438 -18.35 4.40 23.54
C TRP A 438 -16.94 4.71 24.08
N SER A 439 -16.18 5.61 23.44
CA SER A 439 -14.86 6.04 23.95
C SER A 439 -14.98 6.81 25.28
N ARG A 440 -16.05 7.63 25.44
CA ARG A 440 -16.35 8.31 26.71
C ARG A 440 -16.77 7.34 27.80
N LEU A 441 -17.59 6.33 27.48
CA LEU A 441 -18.01 5.29 28.42
C LEU A 441 -16.87 4.40 28.90
N ARG A 442 -15.92 4.02 28.03
CA ARG A 442 -14.70 3.28 28.45
C ARG A 442 -13.81 4.09 29.39
N ALA A 443 -13.70 5.41 29.19
CA ALA A 443 -12.92 6.29 30.06
C ALA A 443 -13.57 6.49 31.45
N LEU A 444 -14.90 6.44 31.53
CA LEU A 444 -15.65 6.54 32.79
C LEU A 444 -15.64 5.23 33.61
N LEU A 445 -15.48 4.08 32.97
CA LEU A 445 -15.39 2.77 33.62
C LEU A 445 -13.96 2.40 34.07
N ARG A 446 -12.97 3.25 33.77
CA ARG A 446 -11.56 3.09 34.12
C ARG A 446 -11.09 4.04 35.24
N LYS A 447 -12.01 4.79 35.88
CA LYS A 447 -11.73 5.59 37.08
C LYS A 447 -12.22 4.88 38.33
#